data_AF-A0A516KE68-F1
#
_entry.id   AF-A0A516KE68-F1
#
_cell.length_a   1.000
_cell.length_b   1.000
_cell.length_c   1.000
_cell.angle_alpha   90.00
_cell.angle_beta   90.00
_cell.angle_gamma   90.00
#
_symmetry.space_group_name_H-M   'P 1'
#
loop_
_entity.id
_entity.type
_entity.pdbx_description
1 polymer ?
#
loop_
_entity_poly.entity_id
_entity_poly.type
_entity_poly.pdbx_seq_one_letter_code
_entity_poly.pdbx_strand_id
1 'polypeptide(L)'
;MEFNFGNITIFSPSLSITIIGGIILFLLYRWSKELETGRGKVFFYFLISSSWVAPVYYQSTESGVFQLWAPLGFIIIFLYLFRSEKYHPAKMKASLLGLLVAFYQIILQYIG
;
A
#
# COMPACT_ATOMS: atom_id res chain seq x y z
N MET A 1 -8.40 -6.66 19.61
CA MET A 1 -9.34 -6.84 20.74
C MET A 1 -10.64 -7.42 20.19
N GLU A 2 -11.30 -8.29 20.92
CA GLU A 2 -12.58 -8.87 20.49
C GLU A 2 -13.73 -7.99 21.01
N PHE A 3 -14.58 -7.53 20.09
CA PHE A 3 -15.80 -6.81 20.43
C PHE A 3 -17.00 -7.71 20.12
N ASN A 4 -17.69 -8.16 21.15
CA ASN A 4 -18.89 -8.99 21.01
C ASN A 4 -20.13 -8.10 21.06
N PHE A 5 -20.90 -8.07 19.96
CA PHE A 5 -22.20 -7.42 19.87
C PHE A 5 -23.29 -8.49 19.68
N GLY A 6 -23.80 -9.03 20.79
CA GLY A 6 -24.75 -10.13 20.73
C GLY A 6 -24.12 -11.37 20.09
N ASN A 7 -24.59 -11.77 18.90
CA ASN A 7 -24.09 -12.94 18.15
C ASN A 7 -23.03 -12.61 17.09
N ILE A 8 -22.53 -11.36 17.07
CA ILE A 8 -21.51 -10.90 16.11
C ILE A 8 -20.22 -10.59 16.87
N THR A 9 -19.15 -11.29 16.54
CA THR A 9 -17.80 -11.02 17.06
C THR A 9 -17.01 -10.23 16.02
N ILE A 10 -16.62 -9.01 16.38
CA ILE A 10 -15.77 -8.15 15.55
C ILE A 10 -14.35 -8.20 16.12
N PHE A 11 -13.41 -8.71 15.32
CA PHE A 11 -11.99 -8.64 15.63
C PHE A 11 -11.46 -7.26 15.24
N SER A 12 -11.10 -6.46 16.24
CA SER A 12 -10.36 -5.24 15.96
C SER A 12 -8.89 -5.56 15.66
N PRO A 13 -8.31 -4.91 14.63
CA PRO A 13 -6.88 -4.99 14.41
C PRO A 13 -6.12 -4.48 15.64
N SER A 14 -4.83 -4.83 15.74
CA SER A 14 -4.00 -4.36 16.85
C SER A 14 -3.99 -2.83 16.93
N LEU A 15 -3.79 -2.29 18.14
CA LEU A 15 -3.72 -0.83 18.34
C LEU A 15 -2.66 -0.20 17.42
N SER A 16 -1.52 -0.86 17.25
CA SER A 16 -0.44 -0.41 16.37
C SER A 16 -0.90 -0.30 14.91
N ILE A 17 -1.60 -1.31 14.38
CA ILE A 17 -2.13 -1.27 13.00
C ILE A 17 -3.17 -0.15 12.86
N THR A 18 -4.01 0.05 13.88
CA THR A 18 -5.03 1.09 13.89
C THR A 18 -4.42 2.49 13.86
N ILE A 19 -3.39 2.74 14.69
CA ILE A 19 -2.67 4.03 14.73
C ILE A 19 -1.97 4.30 13.41
N ILE A 20 -1.24 3.33 12.86
CA ILE A 20 -0.56 3.47 11.56
C ILE A 20 -1.55 3.74 10.44
N GLY A 21 -2.67 3.00 10.41
CA GLY A 21 -3.75 3.23 9.45
C GLY A 21 -4.33 4.64 9.55
N GLY A 22 -4.56 5.15 10.76
CA GLY A 22 -5.00 6.52 10.99
C GLY A 22 -4.01 7.57 10.47
N ILE A 23 -2.71 7.37 10.70
CA ILE A 23 -1.65 8.24 10.18
C ILE A 23 -1.64 8.23 8.64
N ILE A 24 -1.74 7.07 8.01
CA ILE A 24 -1.81 6.93 6.55
C ILE A 24 -3.03 7.70 6.01
N LEU A 25 -4.21 7.49 6.58
CA LEU A 25 -5.42 8.19 6.16
C LEU A 25 -5.32 9.71 6.33
N PHE A 26 -4.74 10.17 7.44
CA PHE A 26 -4.48 11.59 7.68
C PHE A 26 -3.55 12.19 6.62
N LEU A 27 -2.44 11.53 6.31
CA LEU A 27 -1.50 11.98 5.27
C LEU A 27 -2.15 12.04 3.90
N LEU A 28 -2.91 11.01 3.52
CA LEU A 28 -3.63 10.95 2.25
C LEU A 28 -4.69 12.06 2.15
N TYR A 29 -5.43 12.31 3.22
CA TYR A 29 -6.41 13.40 3.30
C TYR A 29 -5.73 14.76 3.14
N ARG A 30 -4.60 14.98 3.83
CA ARG A 30 -3.83 16.22 3.72
C ARG A 30 -3.32 16.44 2.29
N TRP A 31 -2.70 15.43 1.67
CA TRP A 31 -2.17 15.56 0.29
C TRP A 31 -3.28 15.65 -0.76
N SER A 32 -4.44 15.06 -0.51
CA SER A 32 -5.63 15.22 -1.34
C SER A 32 -6.09 16.68 -1.44
N LYS A 33 -5.93 17.47 -0.37
CA LYS A 33 -6.20 18.92 -0.40
C LYS A 33 -5.19 19.73 -1.21
N GLU A 34 -3.98 19.21 -1.44
CA GLU A 34 -2.97 19.88 -2.28
C GLU A 34 -3.35 19.85 -3.78
N LEU A 35 -4.33 19.03 -4.19
CA LEU A 35 -4.81 18.99 -5.58
C LEU A 35 -5.98 19.96 -5.78
N GLU A 36 -5.81 20.88 -6.74
CA GLU A 36 -6.88 21.80 -7.18
C GLU A 36 -8.05 21.04 -7.84
N THR A 37 -7.74 19.99 -8.62
CA THR A 37 -8.74 19.15 -9.29
C THR A 37 -8.49 17.66 -9.04
N GLY A 38 -9.56 16.90 -8.79
CA GLY A 38 -9.48 15.45 -8.63
C GLY A 38 -8.81 15.01 -7.33
N ARG A 39 -9.19 15.61 -6.20
CA ARG A 39 -8.70 15.32 -4.83
C ARG A 39 -8.63 13.83 -4.49
N GLY A 40 -9.64 13.05 -4.90
CA GLY A 40 -9.68 11.59 -4.70
C GLY A 40 -8.60 10.80 -5.44
N LYS A 41 -7.93 11.39 -6.45
CA LYS A 41 -6.90 10.69 -7.24
C LYS A 41 -5.70 10.28 -6.39
N VAL A 42 -5.33 11.06 -5.36
CA VAL A 42 -4.24 10.74 -4.42
C VAL A 42 -4.44 9.35 -3.80
N PHE A 43 -5.69 9.04 -3.42
CA PHE A 43 -6.02 7.74 -2.83
C PHE A 43 -5.79 6.59 -3.81
N PHE A 44 -6.15 6.76 -5.09
CA PHE A 44 -5.91 5.74 -6.11
C PHE A 44 -4.42 5.51 -6.39
N TYR A 45 -3.59 6.57 -6.40
CA TYR A 45 -2.14 6.41 -6.55
C TYR A 45 -1.54 5.60 -5.38
N PHE A 46 -1.98 5.87 -4.15
CA PHE A 46 -1.61 5.07 -2.98
C PHE A 46 -2.08 3.62 -3.12
N LEU A 47 -3.37 3.41 -3.41
CA LEU A 47 -4.00 2.08 -3.43
C LEU A 47 -3.41 1.18 -4.51
N ILE A 48 -3.23 1.69 -5.73
CA ILE A 48 -2.59 0.92 -6.80
C ILE A 48 -1.15 0.58 -6.41
N SER A 49 -0.43 1.53 -5.81
CA SER A 49 0.94 1.33 -5.40
C SER A 49 1.11 0.31 -4.26
N SER A 50 0.14 0.23 -3.34
CA SER A 50 0.20 -0.65 -2.18
C SER A 50 -0.38 -2.05 -2.40
N SER A 51 -1.39 -2.18 -3.27
CA SER A 51 -2.15 -3.44 -3.42
C SER A 51 -1.54 -4.40 -4.43
N TRP A 52 -0.77 -3.90 -5.39
CA TRP A 52 -0.24 -4.74 -6.46
C TRP A 52 1.19 -5.20 -6.15
N VAL A 53 1.27 -6.12 -5.21
CA VAL A 53 2.49 -6.86 -4.84
C VAL A 53 2.34 -8.27 -5.40
N ALA A 54 3.29 -8.72 -6.21
CA ALA A 54 3.19 -10.01 -6.90
C ALA A 54 4.55 -10.72 -6.99
N PRO A 55 4.57 -12.06 -7.07
CA PRO A 55 5.80 -12.80 -7.30
C PRO A 55 6.29 -12.55 -8.73
N VAL A 56 7.55 -12.13 -8.86
CA VAL A 56 8.25 -11.92 -10.13
C VAL A 56 9.20 -13.06 -10.46
N TYR A 57 9.54 -13.89 -9.48
CA TYR A 57 10.34 -15.09 -9.66
C TYR A 57 9.78 -16.20 -8.80
N TYR A 58 9.82 -17.41 -9.34
CA TYR A 58 9.40 -18.62 -8.66
C TYR A 58 10.45 -19.70 -8.92
N GLN A 59 10.91 -20.34 -7.85
CA GLN A 59 11.80 -21.49 -7.96
C GLN A 59 11.34 -22.55 -6.96
N SER A 60 11.07 -23.75 -7.48
CA SER A 60 10.82 -24.92 -6.66
C SER A 60 12.07 -25.78 -6.65
N THR A 61 12.51 -26.15 -5.45
CA THR A 61 13.64 -27.03 -5.20
C THR A 61 13.20 -28.15 -4.26
N GLU A 62 14.00 -29.21 -4.16
CA GLU A 62 13.72 -30.33 -3.24
C GLU A 62 13.67 -29.88 -1.76
N SER A 63 14.37 -28.78 -1.42
CA SER A 63 14.39 -28.20 -0.07
C SER A 63 13.27 -27.18 0.20
N GLY A 64 12.45 -26.84 -0.81
CA GLY A 64 11.32 -25.92 -0.65
C GLY A 64 11.07 -25.02 -1.86
N VAL A 65 10.11 -24.11 -1.69
CA VAL A 65 9.68 -23.16 -2.72
C VAL A 65 10.15 -21.76 -2.34
N PHE A 66 10.89 -21.12 -3.24
CA PHE A 66 11.27 -19.72 -3.15
C PHE A 66 10.45 -18.88 -4.13
N GLN A 67 9.92 -17.75 -3.64
CA GLN A 67 9.23 -16.76 -4.45
C GLN A 67 9.87 -15.40 -4.20
N LEU A 68 10.24 -14.66 -5.26
CA LEU A 68 10.66 -13.26 -5.13
C LEU A 68 9.45 -12.36 -5.38
N TRP A 69 9.02 -11.60 -4.37
CA TRP A 69 7.90 -10.67 -4.50
C TRP A 69 8.39 -9.24 -4.81
N ALA A 70 7.68 -8.54 -5.68
CA ALA A 70 7.99 -7.17 -6.05
C ALA A 70 6.75 -6.25 -5.99
N PRO A 71 6.93 -4.96 -5.65
CA PRO A 71 5.85 -3.97 -5.60
C PRO A 71 5.54 -3.42 -7.01
N LEU A 72 4.98 -4.26 -7.89
CA LEU A 72 4.70 -3.92 -9.29
C LEU A 72 3.79 -2.70 -9.43
N GLY A 73 2.83 -2.52 -8.52
CA GLY A 73 1.93 -1.37 -8.52
C GLY A 73 2.66 -0.04 -8.41
N PHE A 74 3.66 0.04 -7.53
CA PHE A 74 4.49 1.23 -7.43
C PHE A 74 5.28 1.47 -8.72
N ILE A 75 5.88 0.42 -9.30
CA ILE A 75 6.67 0.53 -10.52
C ILE A 75 5.82 1.10 -11.67
N ILE A 76 4.60 0.59 -11.86
CA ILE A 76 3.67 1.07 -12.88
C ILE A 76 3.32 2.55 -12.66
N ILE A 77 2.95 2.92 -11.42
CA ILE A 77 2.60 4.30 -11.08
C ILE A 77 3.80 5.23 -11.23
N PHE A 78 4.99 4.80 -10.83
CA PHE A 78 6.22 5.55 -10.94
C PHE A 78 6.54 5.85 -12.41
N LEU A 79 6.49 4.84 -13.28
CA LEU A 79 6.69 5.02 -14.73
C LEU A 79 5.63 5.94 -15.34
N TYR A 80 4.37 5.80 -14.92
CA TYR A 80 3.28 6.67 -15.36
C TYR A 80 3.51 8.12 -14.96
N LEU A 81 3.88 8.38 -13.70
CA LEU A 81 4.14 9.73 -13.20
C LEU A 81 5.40 10.35 -13.81
N PHE A 82 6.45 9.56 -14.03
CA PHE A 82 7.70 10.02 -14.63
C PHE A 82 7.50 10.48 -16.09
N ARG A 83 6.62 9.82 -16.83
CA ARG A 83 6.29 10.18 -18.22
C ARG A 83 5.19 11.23 -18.33
N SER A 84 4.53 11.60 -17.23
CA SER A 84 3.40 12.53 -17.24
C SER A 84 3.88 13.98 -17.16
N GLU A 85 3.54 14.80 -18.16
CA GLU A 85 3.76 16.26 -18.10
C GLU A 85 2.95 16.93 -16.96
N LYS A 86 1.90 16.26 -16.47
CA LYS A 86 1.04 16.72 -15.35
C LYS A 86 1.47 16.09 -14.02
N TYR A 87 2.78 16.06 -13.80
CA TYR A 87 3.38 15.62 -12.54
C TYR A 87 2.88 16.52 -11.39
N HIS A 88 2.49 15.90 -10.28
CA HIS A 88 2.12 16.63 -9.07
C HIS A 88 2.75 15.97 -7.84
N PRO A 89 3.46 16.73 -6.99
CA PRO A 89 4.18 16.17 -5.83
C PRO A 89 3.29 15.32 -4.92
N ALA A 90 2.05 15.72 -4.68
CA ALA A 90 1.09 14.95 -3.87
C ALA A 90 0.85 13.52 -4.37
N LYS A 91 0.84 13.29 -5.69
CA LYS A 91 0.66 11.95 -6.29
C LYS A 91 1.87 11.07 -6.00
N MET A 92 3.07 11.64 -6.10
CA MET A 92 4.33 10.95 -5.82
C MET A 92 4.50 10.62 -4.33
N LYS A 93 4.14 11.56 -3.43
CA LYS A 93 4.13 11.31 -1.97
C LYS A 93 3.21 10.14 -1.63
N ALA A 94 2.02 10.09 -2.23
CA ALA A 94 1.06 9.01 -2.01
C ALA A 94 1.52 7.66 -2.57
N SER A 95 2.12 7.63 -3.76
CA SER A 95 2.71 6.39 -4.29
C SER A 95 3.89 5.92 -3.45
N LEU A 96 4.74 6.82 -2.96
CA LEU A 96 5.85 6.46 -2.09
C LEU A 96 5.36 5.88 -0.75
N LEU A 97 4.28 6.44 -0.19
CA LEU A 97 3.63 5.86 0.99
C LEU A 97 3.08 4.46 0.69
N GLY A 98 2.51 4.25 -0.50
CA GLY A 98 2.05 2.94 -0.97
C GLY A 98 3.20 1.92 -1.11
N LEU A 99 4.37 2.36 -1.59
CA LEU A 99 5.58 1.53 -1.66
C LEU A 99 6.05 1.06 -0.28
N LEU A 100 6.02 1.93 0.73
CA LEU A 100 6.39 1.54 2.10
C LEU A 100 5.46 0.44 2.64
N VAL A 101 4.16 0.56 2.37
CA VAL A 101 3.18 -0.47 2.73
C VAL A 101 3.43 -1.76 1.96
N ALA A 102 3.77 -1.68 0.67
CA ALA A 102 4.10 -2.84 -0.14
C ALA A 102 5.36 -3.56 0.38
N PHE A 103 6.41 -2.84 0.75
CA PHE A 103 7.59 -3.45 1.37
C PHE A 103 7.28 -4.11 2.71
N TYR A 104 6.42 -3.49 3.52
CA TYR A 104 5.97 -4.12 4.76
C TYR A 104 5.26 -5.46 4.50
N GLN A 105 4.39 -5.53 3.49
CA GLN A 105 3.74 -6.79 3.08
C GLN A 105 4.77 -7.84 2.60
N ILE A 106 5.74 -7.42 1.78
CA ILE A 106 6.81 -8.31 1.29
C ILE A 106 7.63 -8.87 2.47
N ILE A 107 8.01 -8.02 3.42
CA ILE A 107 8.77 -8.45 4.60
C ILE A 107 7.97 -9.47 5.43
N LEU A 108 6.67 -9.21 5.65
CA LEU A 108 5.79 -10.15 6.35
C LEU A 108 5.70 -11.51 5.65
N GLN A 109 5.76 -11.55 4.32
CA GLN A 109 5.73 -12.79 3.54
C GLN A 109 6.96 -13.68 3.76
N TYR A 110 8.11 -13.12 4.19
CA TYR A 110 9.35 -13.88 4.42
C TYR A 110 9.67 -14.12 5.90
N ILE A 111 9.17 -13.27 6.81
CA ILE A 111 9.41 -13.40 8.25
C ILE A 111 8.30 -14.23 8.93
N GLY A 112 7.13 -14.36 8.27
CA GLY A 112 5.97 -15.12 8.75
C GLY A 112 6.16 -16.62 8.73
#